data_AF-A0A915XQT7-F1
#
_entry.id   AF-A0A915XQT7-F1
#
_cell.length_a   1.000
_cell.length_b   1.000
_cell.length_c   1.000
_cell.angle_alpha   90.00
_cell.angle_beta   90.00
_cell.angle_gamma   90.00
#
_symmetry.space_group_name_H-M   'P 1'
#
loop_
_entity.id
_entity.type
_entity.pdbx_description
1 polymer ?
#
loop_
_entity_poly.entity_id
_entity_poly.type
_entity_poly.pdbx_seq_one_letter_code
_entity_poly.pdbx_strand_id
1 'polypeptide(L)'
;MNAIKTSTGVEIPLDGDLLAVVETLFQEVTVRHELARTYEDMMREIQHLAEQLSPEELRAYFIESLFLNTVTYENERLGALVKKLPEDGE
;
A
#
# COMPACT_ATOMS: atom_id res chain seq x y z
N MET A 1 -8.28 -20.56 2.27
CA MET A 1 -7.76 -19.28 1.75
C MET A 1 -8.72 -18.23 2.25
N ASN A 2 -8.26 -17.37 3.17
CA ASN A 2 -9.07 -16.26 3.66
C ASN A 2 -9.04 -15.16 2.59
N ALA A 3 -10.12 -14.38 2.50
CA ALA A 3 -10.21 -13.23 1.61
C ALA A 3 -10.87 -12.09 2.37
N ILE A 4 -10.41 -10.87 2.11
CA ILE A 4 -11.04 -9.63 2.60
C ILE A 4 -11.81 -8.97 1.49
N LYS A 5 -12.78 -8.14 1.84
CA LYS A 5 -13.64 -7.48 0.88
C LYS A 5 -13.56 -5.98 1.02
N THR A 6 -13.45 -5.27 -0.10
CA THR A 6 -13.59 -3.82 -0.13
C THR A 6 -15.05 -3.42 0.17
N SER A 7 -15.28 -2.16 0.53
CA SER A 7 -16.62 -1.61 0.77
C SER A 7 -17.51 -1.66 -0.48
N THR A 8 -16.90 -1.66 -1.67
CA THR A 8 -17.53 -1.82 -2.98
C THR A 8 -17.78 -3.27 -3.37
N GLY A 9 -17.23 -4.22 -2.61
CA GLY A 9 -17.47 -5.65 -2.74
C GLY A 9 -16.43 -6.44 -3.54
N VAL A 10 -15.25 -5.87 -3.82
CA VAL A 10 -14.14 -6.56 -4.47
C VAL A 10 -13.45 -7.47 -3.46
N GLU A 11 -13.22 -8.72 -3.81
CA GLU A 11 -12.52 -9.68 -2.97
C GLU A 11 -11.01 -9.62 -3.22
N ILE A 12 -10.25 -9.57 -2.14
CA ILE A 12 -8.79 -9.59 -2.14
C ILE A 12 -8.36 -10.88 -1.42
N PRO A 13 -7.67 -11.80 -2.11
CA PRO A 13 -7.14 -13.01 -1.47
C PRO A 13 -6.06 -12.63 -0.44
N LEU A 14 -6.09 -13.27 0.73
CA LEU A 14 -5.04 -13.14 1.73
C LEU A 14 -4.00 -14.24 1.54
N ASP A 15 -3.17 -14.11 0.51
CA ASP A 15 -2.07 -15.03 0.19
C ASP A 15 -0.70 -14.53 0.67
N GLY A 16 -0.66 -13.38 1.34
CA GLY A 16 0.56 -12.74 1.80
C GLY A 16 1.18 -11.78 0.78
N ASP A 17 0.43 -11.41 -0.26
CA ASP A 17 0.84 -10.35 -1.19
C ASP A 17 0.23 -9.00 -0.79
N LEU A 18 1.01 -8.18 -0.08
CA LEU A 18 0.59 -6.82 0.26
C LEU A 18 0.42 -5.93 -0.98
N LEU A 19 1.13 -6.19 -2.07
CA LEU A 19 1.02 -5.37 -3.28
C LEU A 19 -0.36 -5.52 -3.91
N ALA A 20 -0.92 -6.73 -3.92
CA ALA A 20 -2.28 -6.99 -4.39
C ALA A 20 -3.33 -6.19 -3.59
N VAL A 21 -3.13 -6.04 -2.28
CA VAL A 21 -3.99 -5.20 -1.41
C VAL A 21 -3.87 -3.73 -1.81
N VAL A 22 -2.64 -3.23 -1.99
CA VAL A 22 -2.36 -1.83 -2.35
C VAL A 22 -2.89 -1.50 -3.75
N GLU A 23 -2.73 -2.38 -4.73
CA GLU A 23 -3.26 -2.21 -6.08
C GLU A 23 -4.79 -2.17 -6.08
N THR A 24 -5.43 -3.05 -5.32
CA THR A 24 -6.90 -3.05 -5.21
C THR A 24 -7.40 -1.77 -4.57
N LEU A 25 -6.75 -1.31 -3.48
CA LEU A 25 -7.06 -0.01 -2.87
C LEU A 25 -6.86 1.15 -3.84
N PHE A 26 -5.80 1.12 -4.64
CA PHE A 26 -5.56 2.13 -5.66
C PHE A 26 -6.68 2.11 -6.72
N GLN A 27 -7.03 0.95 -7.27
CA GLN A 27 -8.10 0.85 -8.28
C GLN A 27 -9.46 1.28 -7.72
N GLU A 28 -9.83 0.78 -6.55
CA GLU A 28 -11.16 1.03 -5.98
C GLU A 28 -11.32 2.47 -5.46
N VAL A 29 -10.32 3.02 -4.78
CA VAL A 29 -10.43 4.36 -4.17
C VAL A 29 -9.99 5.46 -5.15
N THR A 30 -9.09 5.16 -6.09
CA THR A 30 -8.51 6.18 -7.00
C THR A 30 -9.14 6.17 -8.37
N VAL A 31 -9.35 5.00 -8.97
CA VAL A 31 -9.81 4.91 -10.36
C VAL A 31 -11.33 5.02 -10.44
N ARG A 32 -12.07 4.43 -9.48
CA ARG A 32 -13.54 4.45 -9.50
C ARG A 32 -14.20 5.71 -8.95
N HIS A 33 -13.58 6.45 -8.03
CA HIS A 33 -14.20 7.62 -7.38
C HIS A 33 -13.97 8.98 -8.08
N GLU A 34 -13.38 8.93 -9.28
CA GLU A 34 -13.16 9.97 -10.29
C GLU A 34 -12.69 11.39 -9.90
N LEU A 35 -13.06 12.06 -8.81
CA LEU A 35 -12.61 13.45 -8.53
C LEU A 35 -12.78 13.95 -7.08
N ALA A 36 -13.33 13.17 -6.15
CA ALA A 36 -13.55 13.59 -4.75
C ALA A 36 -12.69 12.80 -3.76
N ARG A 37 -11.43 12.55 -4.12
CA ARG A 37 -10.49 11.77 -3.32
C ARG A 37 -10.21 12.48 -2.00
N THR A 38 -10.79 12.03 -0.89
CA THR A 38 -10.39 12.50 0.44
C THR A 38 -9.44 11.50 1.08
N TYR A 39 -8.44 12.01 1.81
CA TYR A 39 -7.61 11.19 2.70
C TYR A 39 -8.49 10.34 3.64
N GLU A 40 -9.65 10.85 4.04
CA GLU A 40 -10.60 10.15 4.89
C GLU A 40 -11.18 8.90 4.24
N ASP A 41 -11.51 8.93 2.95
CA ASP A 41 -12.06 7.77 2.23
C ASP A 41 -11.04 6.64 2.14
N MET A 42 -9.78 6.98 1.84
CA MET A 42 -8.69 5.99 1.83
C MET A 42 -8.45 5.41 3.24
N MET A 43 -8.45 6.25 4.27
CA MET A 43 -8.30 5.80 5.65
C MET A 43 -9.47 4.93 6.14
N ARG A 44 -10.70 5.23 5.70
CA ARG A 44 -11.88 4.40 6.00
C ARG A 44 -11.79 3.04 5.33
N GLU A 45 -11.37 3.01 4.07
CA GLU A 45 -11.23 1.75 3.33
C GLU A 45 -10.14 0.87 3.96
N ILE A 46 -8.99 1.44 4.30
CA ILE A 46 -7.92 0.70 4.99
C ILE A 46 -8.41 0.14 6.34
N GLN A 47 -9.14 0.94 7.12
CA GLN A 47 -9.73 0.46 8.38
C GLN A 47 -10.72 -0.68 8.15
N HIS A 48 -11.61 -0.55 7.17
CA HIS A 48 -12.57 -1.59 6.81
C HIS A 48 -11.90 -2.91 6.43
N LEU A 49 -10.79 -2.85 5.68
CA LEU A 49 -10.01 -4.03 5.34
C LEU A 49 -9.30 -4.61 6.57
N ALA A 50 -8.72 -3.77 7.43
CA ALA A 50 -8.00 -4.21 8.62
C ALA A 50 -8.89 -4.90 9.66
N GLU A 51 -10.16 -4.48 9.79
CA GLU A 51 -11.14 -5.10 10.69
C GLU A 51 -11.51 -6.54 10.28
N GLN A 52 -11.27 -6.92 9.02
CA GLN A 52 -11.54 -8.26 8.51
C GLN A 52 -10.36 -9.22 8.69
N LEU A 53 -9.18 -8.71 9.05
CA LEU A 53 -7.97 -9.51 9.23
C LEU A 53 -7.94 -10.16 10.62
N SER A 54 -7.48 -11.41 10.67
CA SER A 54 -7.09 -12.01 11.95
C SER A 54 -5.85 -11.31 12.52
N PRO A 55 -5.59 -11.43 13.83
CA PRO A 55 -4.40 -10.83 14.45
C PRO A 55 -3.07 -11.31 13.83
N GLU A 56 -3.04 -12.55 13.34
CA GLU A 56 -1.87 -13.14 12.68
C GLU A 56 -1.64 -12.53 11.29
N GLU A 57 -2.70 -12.41 10.49
CA GLU A 57 -2.65 -11.76 9.17
C GLU A 57 -2.30 -10.28 9.30
N LEU A 58 -2.93 -9.56 10.24
CA LEU A 58 -2.62 -8.15 10.50
C LEU A 58 -1.15 -7.96 10.86
N ARG A 59 -0.57 -8.85 11.68
CA ARG A 59 0.86 -8.81 12.01
C ARG A 59 1.74 -9.06 10.79
N ALA A 60 1.39 -10.02 9.94
CA ALA A 60 2.16 -10.35 8.75
C ALA A 60 2.18 -9.17 7.76
N TYR A 61 1.01 -8.63 7.42
CA TYR A 61 0.91 -7.47 6.52
C TYR A 61 1.53 -6.21 7.12
N PHE A 62 1.46 -6.03 8.44
CA PHE A 62 2.15 -4.91 9.09
C PHE A 62 3.68 -4.99 8.93
N ILE A 63 4.26 -6.17 9.17
CA ILE A 63 5.71 -6.40 9.00
C ILE A 63 6.12 -6.13 7.54
N GLU A 64 5.35 -6.66 6.59
CA GLU A 64 5.61 -6.47 5.17
C GLU A 64 5.49 -5.00 4.75
N SER A 65 4.49 -4.28 5.26
CA SER A 65 4.31 -2.85 4.98
C SER A 65 5.50 -2.03 5.45
N LEU A 66 6.04 -2.31 6.64
CA LEU A 66 7.21 -1.62 7.16
C LEU A 66 8.46 -1.94 6.34
N PHE A 67 8.61 -3.19 5.91
CA PHE A 67 9.71 -3.61 5.05
C PHE A 67 9.68 -2.85 3.71
N LEU A 68 8.54 -2.85 3.01
CA LEU A 68 8.38 -2.13 1.74
C LEU A 68 8.61 -0.62 1.87
N ASN A 69 8.07 0.00 2.93
CA ASN A 69 8.27 1.42 3.19
C ASN A 69 9.75 1.74 3.48
N THR A 70 10.45 0.86 4.22
CA THR A 70 11.89 1.05 4.50
C THR A 70 12.71 0.98 3.21
N VAL A 71 12.48 -0.06 2.40
CA VAL A 71 13.16 -0.23 1.10
C VAL A 71 12.87 0.96 0.17
N THR A 72 11.62 1.43 0.13
CA THR A 72 11.24 2.60 -0.65
C THR A 72 11.97 3.85 -0.18
N TYR A 73 11.97 4.12 1.13
CA TYR A 73 12.68 5.26 1.70
C TYR A 73 14.18 5.22 1.43
N GLU A 74 14.82 4.05 1.58
CA GLU A 74 16.24 3.89 1.28
C GLU A 74 16.52 4.18 -0.20
N ASN A 75 15.71 3.64 -1.11
CA ASN A 75 15.84 3.87 -2.54
C ASN A 75 15.65 5.34 -2.92
N GLU A 76 14.64 6.01 -2.36
CA GLU A 76 14.38 7.44 -2.61
C GLU A 76 15.52 8.32 -2.08
N ARG A 77 16.04 8.00 -0.88
CA ARG A 77 17.16 8.71 -0.26
C ARG A 77 18.46 8.50 -1.05
N LEU A 78 18.73 7.27 -1.50
CA LEU A 78 19.87 6.95 -2.36
C LEU A 78 19.76 7.67 -3.71
N GLY A 79 18.59 7.67 -4.33
CA GLY A 79 18.34 8.40 -5.58
C GLY A 79 18.53 9.92 -5.43
N ALA A 80 18.10 10.48 -4.29
CA ALA A 80 18.32 11.90 -3.98
C ALA A 80 19.80 12.22 -3.74
N LEU A 81 20.58 11.28 -3.19
CA LEU A 81 22.03 11.43 -3.02
C LEU A 81 22.78 11.34 -4.35
N VAL A 82 22.42 10.41 -5.24
CA VAL A 82 23.00 10.30 -6.59
C VAL A 82 22.75 11.56 -7.41
N LYS A 83 21.55 12.15 -7.34
CA LYS A 83 21.23 13.43 -8.00
C LYS A 83 22.01 14.63 -7.45
N LYS A 84 22.60 14.51 -6.26
CA LYS A 84 23.41 15.56 -5.61
C LYS A 84 24.91 15.38 -5.82
N LEU A 85 25.35 14.26 -6.41
CA LEU A 85 26.74 14.12 -6.81
C LEU A 85 26.98 15.06 -8.00
N PRO A 86 28.06 15.88 -7.97
CA PRO A 86 28.47 16.58 -9.18
C PRO A 86 28.76 15.54 -10.27
N GLU A 87 28.39 15.84 -11.52
CA GLU A 87 28.81 15.06 -12.68
C GLU A 87 30.33 15.22 -12.82
N ASP A 88 31.11 14.44 -12.08
CA ASP A 88 32.56 14.38 -12.28
C ASP A 88 32.82 13.60 -13.58
N GLY A 89 32.93 14.35 -14.67
CA GLY A 89 33.14 13.82 -16.01
C GLY A 89 33.42 14.85 -17.10
N GLU A 90 34.20 15.91 -16.82
CA GLU A 90 35.04 16.61 -17.83
C GLU A 90 36.46 16.81 -17.29
#